data_AF-A0A964JNM0-F1
#
_entry.id   AF-A0A964JNM0-F1
#
_cell.length_a   1.000
_cell.length_b   1.000
_cell.length_c   1.000
_cell.angle_alpha   90.00
_cell.angle_beta   90.00
_cell.angle_gamma   90.00
#
_symmetry.space_group_name_H-M   'P 1'
#
loop_
_entity.id
_entity.type
_entity.pdbx_description
1 polymer ?
#
loop_
_entity_poly.entity_id
_entity_poly.type
_entity_poly.pdbx_seq_one_letter_code
_entity_poly.pdbx_strand_id
1 'polypeptide(L)'
;MRRMPAPAVLFLALSTFWSTAHAELDPLSDAAVAEFSALPADPEPESLTRNSHYWVSNENALELFAPHLEGRGGVLLGVGTDQNFLFAAWARAEVLILMDFDQAIVDLHRVYAVAFAGAADVSAFLAFWQPENVDSSRSAIEATYGEGRQRRAALRAYKTARHAVSNRLLRVKLHLASVGRSSLFDDPAQYLHVKALFASRRVFAVRGDLTAGATVKAIGRALKSLGLHVGAYYPSNAEQYFDFTPQYRANILALPMNDRSVVIRTLGWGKIYGRADATYHYNVQPGLNFQRFLEARRIKSAGHMLKWRTPSPKVGFSTFEKSPEDRPTPGPKRGPRKSKKSQPD
;
A
#
# COMPACT_ATOMS: atom_id res chain seq x y z
N MET A 1 1.20 -42.71 -68.04
CA MET A 1 1.50 -41.56 -67.16
C MET A 1 0.63 -41.66 -65.90
N ARG A 2 1.22 -42.06 -64.77
CA ARG A 2 0.53 -42.27 -63.49
C ARG A 2 0.37 -40.94 -62.75
N ARG A 3 -0.85 -40.62 -62.31
CA ARG A 3 -1.16 -39.45 -61.47
C ARG A 3 -0.57 -39.65 -60.07
N MET A 4 0.23 -38.70 -59.58
CA MET A 4 0.70 -38.65 -58.19
C MET A 4 -0.35 -37.96 -57.29
N PRO A 5 -0.53 -38.37 -56.03
CA PRO A 5 -1.42 -37.69 -55.09
C PRO A 5 -0.70 -36.54 -54.37
N ALA A 6 -1.46 -35.51 -53.99
CA ALA A 6 -1.00 -34.35 -53.21
C ALA A 6 -0.67 -34.73 -51.75
N PRO A 7 0.26 -34.04 -51.06
CA PRO A 7 0.59 -34.33 -49.68
C PRO A 7 -0.46 -33.72 -48.73
N ALA A 8 -0.91 -34.52 -47.77
CA ALA A 8 -1.74 -34.07 -46.66
C ALA A 8 -0.87 -33.30 -45.64
N VAL A 9 -1.22 -32.04 -45.37
CA VAL A 9 -0.61 -31.24 -44.31
C VAL A 9 -1.31 -31.57 -42.99
N LEU A 10 -0.61 -32.27 -42.11
CA LEU A 10 -1.05 -32.57 -40.75
C LEU A 10 -0.78 -31.35 -39.86
N PHE A 11 -1.82 -30.60 -39.49
CA PHE A 11 -1.72 -29.57 -38.46
C PHE A 11 -1.69 -30.23 -37.08
N LEU A 12 -0.50 -30.29 -36.45
CA LEU A 12 -0.40 -30.55 -35.02
C LEU A 12 -0.91 -29.31 -34.27
N ALA A 13 -2.11 -29.38 -33.72
CA ALA A 13 -2.57 -28.43 -32.72
C ALA A 13 -1.81 -28.70 -31.41
N LEU A 14 -0.76 -27.93 -31.16
CA LEU A 14 -0.13 -27.83 -29.84
C LEU A 14 -1.11 -27.11 -28.91
N SER A 15 -1.93 -27.88 -28.20
CA SER A 15 -2.67 -27.39 -27.05
C SER A 15 -1.69 -27.11 -25.92
N THR A 16 -1.21 -25.87 -25.84
CA THR A 16 -0.49 -25.38 -24.66
C THR A 16 -1.50 -25.31 -23.51
N PHE A 17 -1.52 -26.33 -22.66
CA PHE A 17 -2.09 -26.22 -21.33
C PHE A 17 -1.27 -25.19 -20.56
N TRP A 18 -1.76 -23.96 -20.45
CA TRP A 18 -1.32 -23.05 -19.41
C TRP A 18 -1.72 -23.67 -18.08
N SER A 19 -0.76 -24.34 -17.43
CA SER A 19 -0.85 -24.62 -16.01
C SER A 19 -0.91 -23.28 -15.30
N THR A 20 -2.09 -22.88 -14.84
CA THR A 20 -2.25 -21.84 -13.82
C THR A 20 -1.73 -22.41 -12.50
N ALA A 21 -0.41 -22.61 -12.41
CA ALA A 21 0.25 -22.84 -11.14
C ALA A 21 0.19 -21.51 -10.39
N HIS A 22 -0.95 -21.28 -9.72
CA HIS A 22 -1.04 -20.31 -8.66
C HIS A 22 0.04 -20.70 -7.66
N ALA A 23 1.02 -19.84 -7.44
CA ALA A 23 1.94 -20.03 -6.32
C ALA A 23 1.08 -19.94 -5.05
N GLU A 24 0.64 -21.10 -4.55
CA GLU A 24 0.12 -21.20 -3.19
C GLU A 24 1.25 -20.73 -2.28
N LEU A 25 1.00 -19.63 -1.56
CA LEU A 25 1.91 -19.19 -0.52
C LEU A 25 1.78 -20.19 0.62
N ASP A 26 2.85 -20.92 0.93
CA ASP A 26 2.89 -21.79 2.10
C ASP A 26 2.46 -21.00 3.35
N PRO A 27 1.70 -21.58 4.29
CA PRO A 27 1.42 -20.91 5.54
C PRO A 27 2.69 -20.44 6.24
N LEU A 28 2.67 -19.26 6.88
CA LEU A 28 3.75 -18.91 7.81
C LEU A 28 3.84 -19.96 8.91
N SER A 29 5.06 -20.22 9.39
CA SER A 29 5.28 -21.09 10.55
C SER A 29 4.56 -20.53 11.78
N ASP A 30 4.14 -21.40 12.69
CA ASP A 30 3.44 -20.96 13.91
C ASP A 30 4.31 -20.02 14.76
N ALA A 31 5.63 -20.22 14.74
CA ALA A 31 6.58 -19.31 15.38
C ALA A 31 6.56 -17.91 14.76
N ALA A 32 6.57 -17.81 13.42
CA ALA A 32 6.50 -16.53 12.72
C ALA A 32 5.14 -15.83 12.96
N VAL A 33 4.04 -16.58 12.92
CA VAL A 33 2.70 -16.06 13.23
C VAL A 33 2.63 -15.56 14.67
N ALA A 34 3.18 -16.30 15.64
CA ALA A 34 3.21 -15.89 17.04
C ALA A 34 4.03 -14.60 17.22
N GLU A 35 5.19 -14.49 16.57
CA GLU A 35 6.06 -13.32 16.66
C GLU A 35 5.38 -12.06 16.11
N PHE A 36 4.74 -12.14 14.94
CA PHE A 36 4.01 -11.01 14.38
C PHE A 36 2.71 -10.69 15.12
N SER A 37 2.01 -11.70 15.66
CA SER A 37 0.79 -11.49 16.45
C SER A 37 1.09 -10.85 17.81
N ALA A 38 2.32 -11.03 18.32
CA ALA A 38 2.79 -10.44 19.57
C ALA A 38 3.40 -9.04 19.41
N LEU A 39 3.31 -8.43 18.21
CA LEU A 39 3.78 -7.05 18.02
C LEU A 39 3.06 -6.13 19.02
N PRO A 40 3.81 -5.33 19.81
CA PRO A 40 3.21 -4.37 20.72
C PRO A 40 2.46 -3.31 19.94
N ALA A 41 1.37 -2.81 20.50
CA ALA A 41 0.69 -1.63 20.00
C ALA A 41 1.27 -0.38 20.66
N ASP A 42 1.51 0.67 19.88
CA ASP A 42 1.76 2.01 20.43
C ASP A 42 0.47 2.55 21.12
N PRO A 43 0.61 3.56 22.02
CA PRO A 43 -0.52 4.23 22.64
C PRO A 43 -1.51 4.77 21.61
N GLU A 44 -2.78 4.91 22.02
CA GLU A 44 -3.75 5.62 21.19
C GLU A 44 -3.37 7.10 21.09
N PRO A 45 -3.60 7.73 19.93
CA PRO A 45 -3.29 9.14 19.76
C PRO A 45 -4.18 10.00 20.68
N GLU A 46 -3.64 11.10 21.19
CA GLU A 46 -4.44 12.07 21.97
C GLU A 46 -5.60 12.67 21.15
N SER A 47 -5.39 12.81 19.83
CA SER A 47 -6.41 13.26 18.90
C SER A 47 -6.16 12.72 17.49
N LEU A 48 -7.23 12.59 16.70
CA LEU A 48 -7.13 12.25 15.29
C LEU A 48 -6.94 13.51 14.45
N THR A 49 -6.23 13.38 13.33
CA THR A 49 -6.15 14.47 12.35
C THR A 49 -7.57 14.85 11.90
N ARG A 50 -7.94 16.11 12.11
CA ARG A 50 -9.29 16.65 11.82
C ARG A 50 -10.45 15.95 12.55
N ASN A 51 -10.16 15.25 13.66
CA ASN A 51 -11.15 14.46 14.41
C ASN A 51 -11.93 13.46 13.54
N SER A 52 -11.29 12.91 12.50
CA SER A 52 -11.92 11.99 11.54
C SER A 52 -11.07 10.75 11.29
N HIS A 53 -11.74 9.60 11.20
CA HIS A 53 -11.14 8.35 10.72
C HIS A 53 -11.01 8.38 9.19
N TYR A 54 -9.83 8.03 8.69
CA TYR A 54 -9.57 7.96 7.25
C TYR A 54 -9.88 6.56 6.70
N TRP A 55 -11.16 6.21 6.65
CA TRP A 55 -11.65 4.88 6.28
C TRP A 55 -11.23 4.39 4.88
N VAL A 56 -10.91 5.29 3.96
CA VAL A 56 -10.52 4.99 2.58
C VAL A 56 -9.42 5.93 2.12
N SER A 57 -8.58 5.47 1.21
CA SER A 57 -7.64 6.35 0.53
C SER A 57 -8.35 7.40 -0.33
N ASN A 58 -7.76 8.59 -0.40
CA ASN A 58 -8.13 9.65 -1.33
C ASN A 58 -7.05 9.93 -2.39
N GLU A 59 -6.10 9.02 -2.55
CA GLU A 59 -5.08 9.02 -3.60
C GLU A 59 -5.65 8.41 -4.88
N ASN A 60 -5.63 9.16 -6.00
CA ASN A 60 -6.31 8.74 -7.24
C ASN A 60 -5.35 8.42 -8.40
N ALA A 61 -4.04 8.57 -8.22
CA ALA A 61 -3.03 8.23 -9.24
C ALA A 61 -2.14 7.07 -8.77
N LEU A 62 -2.75 6.03 -8.18
CA LEU A 62 -2.05 4.88 -7.60
C LEU A 62 -1.26 4.07 -8.64
N GLU A 63 -1.69 4.09 -9.90
CA GLU A 63 -1.03 3.42 -11.03
C GLU A 63 0.42 3.89 -11.23
N LEU A 64 0.77 5.08 -10.73
CA LEU A 64 2.13 5.60 -10.79
C LEU A 64 3.12 4.79 -9.96
N PHE A 65 2.65 4.04 -8.96
CA PHE A 65 3.49 3.15 -8.17
C PHE A 65 3.66 1.77 -8.78
N ALA A 66 2.76 1.32 -9.66
CA ALA A 66 2.75 -0.07 -10.16
C ALA A 66 4.09 -0.49 -10.80
N PRO A 67 4.70 0.27 -11.75
CA PRO A 67 5.98 -0.12 -12.36
C PRO A 67 7.13 -0.20 -11.36
N HIS A 68 6.98 0.46 -10.21
CA HIS A 68 7.95 0.48 -9.14
C HIS A 68 7.64 -0.51 -8.03
N LEU A 69 6.60 -1.33 -8.15
CA LEU A 69 6.26 -2.39 -7.19
C LEU A 69 6.34 -3.77 -7.83
N GLU A 70 5.99 -3.90 -9.11
CA GLU A 70 5.89 -5.16 -9.85
C GLU A 70 6.96 -6.19 -9.48
N GLY A 71 6.52 -7.30 -8.85
CA GLY A 71 7.35 -8.47 -8.57
C GLY A 71 8.44 -8.27 -7.51
N ARG A 72 8.40 -7.21 -6.69
CA ARG A 72 9.41 -6.93 -5.65
C ARG A 72 9.48 -7.92 -4.50
N GLY A 73 8.42 -8.68 -4.21
CA GLY A 73 8.39 -9.65 -3.12
C GLY A 73 8.59 -9.01 -1.74
N GLY A 74 8.99 -9.82 -0.77
CA GLY A 74 9.27 -9.40 0.60
C GLY A 74 8.04 -8.86 1.35
N VAL A 75 8.29 -8.14 2.45
CA VAL A 75 7.22 -7.60 3.31
C VAL A 75 6.74 -6.25 2.81
N LEU A 76 5.43 -6.10 2.64
CA LEU A 76 4.79 -4.80 2.48
C LEU A 76 4.38 -4.27 3.85
N LEU A 77 4.98 -3.14 4.26
CA LEU A 77 4.62 -2.39 5.46
C LEU A 77 3.93 -1.10 5.03
N GLY A 78 2.65 -0.94 5.35
CA GLY A 78 1.88 0.21 4.89
C GLY A 78 0.89 0.74 5.92
N VAL A 79 0.67 2.06 5.86
CA VAL A 79 -0.38 2.75 6.61
C VAL A 79 -1.67 2.88 5.81
N GLY A 80 -2.78 3.22 6.47
CA GLY A 80 -4.06 3.37 5.82
C GLY A 80 -4.65 2.03 5.34
N THR A 81 -5.54 2.11 4.35
CA THR A 81 -6.55 1.07 4.11
C THR A 81 -6.38 0.34 2.77
N ASP A 82 -7.30 0.56 1.83
CA ASP A 82 -7.57 -0.27 0.65
C ASP A 82 -6.40 -0.36 -0.33
N GLN A 83 -5.64 0.73 -0.49
CA GLN A 83 -4.54 0.84 -1.42
C GLN A 83 -3.41 -0.17 -1.13
N ASN A 84 -3.26 -0.62 0.12
CA ASN A 84 -2.23 -1.60 0.49
C ASN A 84 -2.46 -2.95 -0.20
N PHE A 85 -3.71 -3.34 -0.46
CA PHE A 85 -4.02 -4.59 -1.17
C PHE A 85 -3.63 -4.52 -2.65
N LEU A 86 -3.80 -3.34 -3.26
CA LEU A 86 -3.34 -3.08 -4.62
C LEU A 86 -1.82 -3.14 -4.71
N PHE A 87 -1.14 -2.53 -3.75
CA PHE A 87 0.32 -2.57 -3.69
C PHE A 87 0.85 -3.99 -3.41
N ALA A 88 0.18 -4.75 -2.54
CA ALA A 88 0.55 -6.13 -2.24
C ALA A 88 0.39 -7.04 -3.47
N ALA A 89 -0.67 -6.83 -4.25
CA ALA A 89 -0.90 -7.54 -5.51
C ALA A 89 0.21 -7.26 -6.53
N TRP A 90 0.48 -5.98 -6.82
CA TRP A 90 1.56 -5.61 -7.75
C TRP A 90 2.92 -6.06 -7.26
N ALA A 91 3.22 -5.88 -5.97
CA ALA A 91 4.49 -6.26 -5.40
C ALA A 91 4.71 -7.77 -5.33
N ARG A 92 3.65 -8.59 -5.46
CA ARG A 92 3.70 -10.01 -5.09
C ARG A 92 4.21 -10.18 -3.66
N ALA A 93 3.71 -9.34 -2.74
CA ALA A 93 4.17 -9.31 -1.35
C ALA A 93 4.04 -10.70 -0.70
N GLU A 94 4.99 -11.05 0.16
CA GLU A 94 5.06 -12.35 0.85
C GLU A 94 4.51 -12.28 2.28
N VAL A 95 4.49 -11.07 2.86
CA VAL A 95 3.85 -10.75 4.14
C VAL A 95 3.29 -9.32 4.04
N LEU A 96 2.12 -9.09 4.61
CA LEU A 96 1.45 -7.79 4.61
C LEU A 96 1.26 -7.31 6.06
N ILE A 97 1.95 -6.23 6.43
CA ILE A 97 1.81 -5.57 7.71
C ILE A 97 1.05 -4.25 7.50
N LEU A 98 -0.19 -4.22 8.01
CA LEU A 98 -1.13 -3.12 7.91
C LEU A 98 -1.10 -2.35 9.23
N MET A 99 -0.24 -1.34 9.30
CA MET A 99 0.00 -0.60 10.53
C MET A 99 -0.68 0.76 10.46
N ASP A 100 -1.54 1.08 11.42
CA ASP A 100 -2.15 2.41 11.50
C ASP A 100 -2.20 2.89 12.95
N PHE A 101 -2.08 4.19 13.19
CA PHE A 101 -2.17 4.73 14.54
C PHE A 101 -3.64 4.81 14.99
N ASP A 102 -4.58 4.81 14.05
CA ASP A 102 -6.02 4.79 14.28
C ASP A 102 -6.54 3.36 14.44
N GLN A 103 -7.02 3.03 15.64
CA GLN A 103 -7.55 1.69 15.96
C GLN A 103 -8.74 1.31 15.06
N ALA A 104 -9.53 2.29 14.62
CA ALA A 104 -10.68 2.04 13.75
C ALA A 104 -10.25 1.49 12.37
N ILE A 105 -9.07 1.89 11.90
CA ILE A 105 -8.49 1.41 10.64
C ILE A 105 -7.98 -0.02 10.78
N VAL A 106 -7.36 -0.35 11.91
CA VAL A 106 -6.99 -1.73 12.26
C VAL A 106 -8.24 -2.63 12.34
N ASP A 107 -9.33 -2.12 12.90
CA ASP A 107 -10.62 -2.83 12.94
C ASP A 107 -11.23 -3.01 11.55
N LEU A 108 -11.08 -2.04 10.65
CA LEU A 108 -11.52 -2.18 9.27
C LEU A 108 -10.71 -3.25 8.52
N HIS A 109 -9.41 -3.37 8.76
CA HIS A 109 -8.59 -4.44 8.17
C HIS A 109 -9.04 -5.85 8.59
N ARG A 110 -9.57 -6.00 9.81
CA ARG A 110 -10.23 -7.24 10.25
C ARG A 110 -11.48 -7.56 9.44
N VAL A 111 -12.20 -6.55 8.98
CA VAL A 111 -13.36 -6.73 8.10
C VAL A 111 -12.91 -7.12 6.68
N TYR A 112 -11.84 -6.51 6.16
CA TYR A 112 -11.23 -6.95 4.89
C TYR A 112 -10.79 -8.42 4.94
N ALA A 113 -10.24 -8.88 6.06
CA ALA A 113 -9.88 -10.29 6.23
C ALA A 113 -11.08 -11.23 6.05
N VAL A 114 -12.24 -10.89 6.61
CA VAL A 114 -13.50 -11.63 6.43
C VAL A 114 -13.93 -11.61 4.95
N ALA A 115 -13.89 -10.42 4.32
CA ALA A 115 -14.28 -10.26 2.93
C ALA A 115 -13.41 -11.11 1.98
N PHE A 116 -12.08 -11.06 2.12
CA PHE A 116 -11.16 -11.88 1.31
C PHE A 116 -11.30 -13.37 1.60
N ALA A 117 -11.48 -13.77 2.86
CA ALA A 117 -11.67 -15.19 3.22
C ALA A 117 -12.93 -15.76 2.54
N GLY A 118 -14.06 -15.05 2.62
CA GLY A 118 -15.36 -15.51 2.09
C GLY A 118 -15.54 -15.37 0.58
N ALA A 119 -14.80 -14.48 -0.09
CA ALA A 119 -15.01 -14.19 -1.51
C ALA A 119 -14.19 -15.09 -2.44
N ALA A 120 -14.85 -15.92 -3.25
CA ALA A 120 -14.19 -16.80 -4.22
C ALA A 120 -13.41 -16.02 -5.30
N ASP A 121 -13.96 -14.88 -5.73
CA ASP A 121 -13.39 -14.01 -6.76
C ASP A 121 -13.58 -12.52 -6.40
N VAL A 122 -13.06 -11.65 -7.26
CA VAL A 122 -13.17 -10.19 -7.11
C VAL A 122 -14.62 -9.71 -7.07
N SER A 123 -15.53 -10.35 -7.81
CA SER A 123 -16.94 -9.95 -7.87
C SER A 123 -17.62 -10.20 -6.51
N ALA A 124 -17.40 -11.37 -5.92
CA ALA A 124 -17.86 -11.70 -4.57
C ALA A 124 -17.24 -10.78 -3.52
N PHE A 125 -15.96 -10.41 -3.68
CA PHE A 125 -15.28 -9.48 -2.78
C PHE A 125 -15.89 -8.08 -2.82
N LEU A 126 -16.18 -7.56 -4.02
CA LEU A 126 -16.84 -6.27 -4.17
C LEU A 126 -18.29 -6.33 -3.65
N ALA A 127 -18.98 -7.45 -3.86
CA ALA A 127 -20.35 -7.67 -3.40
C ALA A 127 -20.49 -7.58 -1.87
N PHE A 128 -19.49 -8.01 -1.10
CA PHE A 128 -19.45 -7.90 0.37
C PHE A 128 -19.70 -6.47 0.90
N TRP A 129 -19.35 -5.46 0.12
CA TRP A 129 -19.48 -4.06 0.51
C TRP A 129 -20.77 -3.40 0.00
N GLN A 130 -21.59 -4.12 -0.78
CA GLN A 130 -22.79 -3.57 -1.39
C GLN A 130 -23.99 -3.53 -0.43
N PRO A 131 -24.89 -2.54 -0.57
CA PRO A 131 -26.06 -2.38 0.29
C PRO A 131 -26.93 -3.64 0.41
N GLU A 132 -27.08 -4.38 -0.68
CA GLU A 132 -27.95 -5.56 -0.78
C GLU A 132 -27.38 -6.77 -0.01
N ASN A 133 -26.08 -6.75 0.30
CA ASN A 133 -25.37 -7.83 0.99
C ASN A 133 -25.01 -7.48 2.44
N VAL A 134 -25.60 -6.44 3.02
CA VAL A 134 -25.26 -6.00 4.38
C VAL A 134 -25.53 -7.10 5.41
N ASP A 135 -26.65 -7.80 5.32
CA ASP A 135 -27.01 -8.83 6.31
C ASP A 135 -26.12 -10.07 6.21
N SER A 136 -25.82 -10.52 4.99
CA SER A 136 -24.90 -11.66 4.76
C SER A 136 -23.47 -11.32 5.19
N SER A 137 -23.00 -10.11 4.89
CA SER A 137 -21.67 -9.65 5.26
C SER A 137 -21.52 -9.46 6.77
N ARG A 138 -22.56 -8.93 7.44
CA ARG A 138 -22.62 -8.90 8.91
C ARG A 138 -22.56 -10.30 9.48
N SER A 139 -23.39 -11.21 8.99
CA SER A 139 -23.40 -12.61 9.45
C SER A 139 -22.03 -13.28 9.30
N ALA A 140 -21.31 -13.03 8.20
CA ALA A 140 -19.95 -13.53 8.00
C ALA A 140 -18.95 -12.97 9.03
N ILE A 141 -19.05 -11.68 9.40
CA ILE A 141 -18.21 -11.08 10.44
C ILE A 141 -18.52 -11.72 11.80
N GLU A 142 -19.79 -11.97 12.10
CA GLU A 142 -20.23 -12.58 13.36
C GLU A 142 -19.83 -14.05 13.48
N ALA A 143 -19.86 -14.79 12.38
CA ALA A 143 -19.38 -16.17 12.32
C ALA A 143 -17.85 -16.27 12.46
N THR A 144 -17.12 -15.29 11.92
CA THR A 144 -15.64 -15.28 11.97
C THR A 144 -15.12 -14.90 13.35
N TYR A 145 -15.72 -13.88 13.98
CA TYR A 145 -15.30 -13.39 15.28
C TYR A 145 -16.35 -13.77 16.32
N GLY A 146 -15.96 -14.65 17.25
CA GLY A 146 -16.79 -15.00 18.40
C GLY A 146 -17.24 -13.77 19.22
N GLU A 147 -18.21 -13.97 20.11
CA GLU A 147 -18.74 -12.88 20.93
C GLU A 147 -17.64 -12.17 21.72
N GLY A 148 -17.57 -10.84 21.61
CA GLY A 148 -16.53 -10.09 22.31
C GLY A 148 -16.20 -8.73 21.72
N ARG A 149 -15.11 -8.14 22.22
CA ARG A 149 -14.66 -6.81 21.80
C ARG A 149 -14.31 -6.76 20.31
N GLN A 150 -13.65 -7.80 19.79
CA GLN A 150 -13.23 -7.86 18.39
C GLN A 150 -14.42 -7.86 17.42
N ARG A 151 -15.42 -8.74 17.64
CA ARG A 151 -16.67 -8.76 16.84
C ARG A 151 -17.36 -7.39 16.87
N ARG A 152 -17.54 -6.81 18.06
CA ARG A 152 -18.18 -5.48 18.19
C ARG A 152 -17.40 -4.39 17.45
N ALA A 153 -16.07 -4.42 17.51
CA ALA A 153 -15.22 -3.46 16.83
C ALA A 153 -15.28 -3.59 15.29
N ALA A 154 -15.17 -4.82 14.78
CA ALA A 154 -15.30 -5.12 13.35
C ALA A 154 -16.69 -4.74 12.80
N LEU A 155 -17.77 -5.06 13.51
CA LEU A 155 -19.14 -4.67 13.13
C LEU A 155 -19.33 -3.15 13.12
N ARG A 156 -18.73 -2.41 14.07
CA ARG A 156 -18.75 -0.94 14.06
C ARG A 156 -17.98 -0.40 12.87
N ALA A 157 -16.77 -0.89 12.62
CA ALA A 157 -15.96 -0.47 11.47
C ALA A 157 -16.72 -0.74 10.15
N TYR A 158 -17.29 -1.93 9.96
CA TYR A 158 -18.10 -2.26 8.79
C TYR A 158 -19.31 -1.32 8.65
N LYS A 159 -20.09 -1.15 9.72
CA LYS A 159 -21.26 -0.24 9.71
C LYS A 159 -20.85 1.17 9.27
N THR A 160 -19.76 1.71 9.80
CA THR A 160 -19.33 3.07 9.49
C THR A 160 -18.73 3.20 8.09
N ALA A 161 -17.88 2.26 7.69
CA ALA A 161 -17.03 2.41 6.51
C ALA A 161 -17.60 1.84 5.22
N ARG A 162 -18.51 0.85 5.26
CA ARG A 162 -18.90 0.04 4.07
C ARG A 162 -19.27 0.85 2.82
N HIS A 163 -20.00 1.95 2.99
CA HIS A 163 -20.41 2.81 1.86
C HIS A 163 -19.22 3.56 1.26
N ALA A 164 -18.32 4.09 2.10
CA ALA A 164 -17.10 4.73 1.63
C ALA A 164 -16.18 3.73 0.93
N VAL A 165 -16.04 2.53 1.49
CA VAL A 165 -15.26 1.42 0.93
C VAL A 165 -15.81 0.98 -0.43
N SER A 166 -17.10 0.67 -0.53
CA SER A 166 -17.74 0.24 -1.79
C SER A 166 -17.49 1.26 -2.90
N ASN A 167 -17.78 2.54 -2.61
CA ASN A 167 -17.57 3.62 -3.57
C ASN A 167 -16.10 3.81 -3.94
N ARG A 168 -15.18 3.65 -2.98
CA ARG A 168 -13.74 3.76 -3.22
C ARG A 168 -13.27 2.66 -4.15
N LEU A 169 -13.57 1.40 -3.84
CA LEU A 169 -13.15 0.24 -4.63
C LEU A 169 -13.67 0.34 -6.07
N LEU A 170 -14.93 0.74 -6.25
CA LEU A 170 -15.49 0.96 -7.59
C LEU A 170 -14.73 2.06 -8.35
N ARG A 171 -14.47 3.21 -7.71
CA ARG A 171 -13.71 4.30 -8.37
C ARG A 171 -12.30 3.88 -8.77
N VAL A 172 -11.59 3.15 -7.90
CA VAL A 172 -10.24 2.65 -8.21
C VAL A 172 -10.29 1.67 -9.38
N LYS A 173 -11.21 0.70 -9.33
CA LYS A 173 -11.42 -0.27 -10.41
C LYS A 173 -11.62 0.43 -11.76
N LEU A 174 -12.56 1.39 -11.81
CA LEU A 174 -12.87 2.13 -13.03
C LEU A 174 -11.69 2.99 -13.50
N HIS A 175 -10.98 3.64 -12.58
CA HIS A 175 -9.81 4.45 -12.91
C HIS A 175 -8.68 3.60 -13.51
N LEU A 176 -8.29 2.52 -12.84
CA LEU A 176 -7.22 1.63 -13.30
C LEU A 176 -7.54 1.02 -14.66
N ALA A 177 -8.80 0.62 -14.89
CA ALA A 177 -9.26 0.19 -16.21
C ALA A 177 -9.12 1.30 -17.27
N SER A 178 -9.50 2.53 -16.94
CA SER A 178 -9.43 3.65 -17.90
C SER A 178 -8.00 4.03 -18.31
N VAL A 179 -7.02 3.78 -17.44
CA VAL A 179 -5.59 3.99 -17.72
C VAL A 179 -4.87 2.72 -18.18
N GLY A 180 -5.60 1.63 -18.45
CA GLY A 180 -5.05 0.36 -18.93
C GLY A 180 -4.09 -0.31 -17.95
N ARG A 181 -4.26 -0.09 -16.64
CA ARG A 181 -3.41 -0.69 -15.60
C ARG A 181 -4.09 -1.94 -15.02
N SER A 182 -3.49 -3.10 -15.27
CA SER A 182 -3.88 -4.36 -14.63
C SER A 182 -3.74 -4.28 -13.10
N SER A 183 -4.65 -4.93 -12.40
CA SER A 183 -4.82 -4.86 -10.95
C SER A 183 -5.56 -6.09 -10.41
N LEU A 184 -5.68 -6.20 -9.09
CA LEU A 184 -6.56 -7.21 -8.47
C LEU A 184 -8.04 -7.11 -8.89
N PHE A 185 -8.46 -6.04 -9.57
CA PHE A 185 -9.86 -5.85 -9.97
C PHE A 185 -10.24 -6.52 -11.30
N ASP A 186 -9.26 -6.77 -12.15
CA ASP A 186 -9.40 -7.31 -13.51
C ASP A 186 -8.50 -8.53 -13.77
N ASP A 187 -7.45 -8.72 -12.96
CA ASP A 187 -6.55 -9.88 -13.02
C ASP A 187 -6.84 -10.87 -11.86
N PRO A 188 -7.39 -12.06 -12.16
CA PRO A 188 -7.66 -13.09 -11.16
C PRO A 188 -6.40 -13.55 -10.41
N ALA A 189 -5.22 -13.58 -11.04
CA ALA A 189 -3.99 -14.03 -10.39
C ALA A 189 -3.51 -13.04 -9.34
N GLN A 190 -3.74 -11.74 -9.55
CA GLN A 190 -3.48 -10.70 -8.56
C GLN A 190 -4.47 -10.75 -7.39
N TYR A 191 -5.77 -10.94 -7.67
CA TYR A 191 -6.78 -11.13 -6.63
C TYR A 191 -6.47 -12.36 -5.76
N LEU A 192 -6.20 -13.50 -6.40
CA LEU A 192 -5.92 -14.75 -5.70
C LEU A 192 -4.64 -14.68 -4.88
N HIS A 193 -3.64 -13.90 -5.30
CA HIS A 193 -2.45 -13.65 -4.49
C HIS A 193 -2.79 -12.94 -3.17
N VAL A 194 -3.59 -11.88 -3.21
CA VAL A 194 -4.00 -11.15 -2.00
C VAL A 194 -4.88 -12.04 -1.12
N LYS A 195 -5.82 -12.80 -1.70
CA LYS A 195 -6.62 -13.79 -0.96
C LYS A 195 -5.72 -14.85 -0.29
N ALA A 196 -4.71 -15.34 -1.00
CA ALA A 196 -3.77 -16.33 -0.48
C ALA A 196 -2.99 -15.79 0.72
N LEU A 197 -2.60 -14.51 0.75
CA LEU A 197 -1.96 -13.90 1.93
C LEU A 197 -2.83 -14.03 3.19
N PHE A 198 -4.15 -13.80 3.08
CA PHE A 198 -5.06 -14.00 4.21
C PHE A 198 -5.18 -15.47 4.59
N ALA A 199 -5.40 -16.35 3.62
CA ALA A 199 -5.57 -17.78 3.85
C ALA A 199 -4.33 -18.46 4.50
N SER A 200 -3.14 -17.97 4.16
CA SER A 200 -1.85 -18.50 4.64
C SER A 200 -1.32 -17.80 5.89
N ARG A 201 -2.15 -17.01 6.59
CA ARG A 201 -1.81 -16.29 7.84
C ARG A 201 -0.65 -15.30 7.67
N ARG A 202 -0.58 -14.62 6.53
CA ARG A 202 0.48 -13.66 6.15
C ARG A 202 0.08 -12.19 6.26
N VAL A 203 -1.07 -11.89 6.88
CA VAL A 203 -1.57 -10.51 7.04
C VAL A 203 -1.70 -10.16 8.52
N PHE A 204 -1.05 -9.07 8.92
CA PHE A 204 -1.04 -8.60 10.31
C PHE A 204 -1.47 -7.14 10.37
N ALA A 205 -2.62 -6.88 10.99
CA ALA A 205 -3.10 -5.53 11.25
C ALA A 205 -2.76 -5.12 12.69
N VAL A 206 -1.98 -4.06 12.86
CA VAL A 206 -1.44 -3.64 14.17
C VAL A 206 -1.58 -2.14 14.37
N ARG A 207 -1.89 -1.72 15.61
CA ARG A 207 -1.87 -0.30 15.93
C ARG A 207 -0.43 0.16 16.13
N GLY A 208 -0.02 1.20 15.41
CA GLY A 208 1.35 1.71 15.48
C GLY A 208 1.46 3.13 14.98
N ASP A 209 2.31 3.92 15.65
CA ASP A 209 2.63 5.28 15.27
C ASP A 209 4.06 5.33 14.72
N LEU A 210 4.21 5.89 13.53
CA LEU A 210 5.50 6.04 12.86
C LEU A 210 6.53 6.79 13.71
N THR A 211 6.09 7.64 14.62
CA THR A 211 6.90 8.50 15.48
C THR A 211 7.10 7.93 16.90
N ALA A 212 6.39 6.85 17.26
CA ALA A 212 6.45 6.26 18.59
C ALA A 212 7.55 5.18 18.72
N GLY A 213 7.69 4.63 19.94
CA GLY A 213 8.84 3.84 20.36
C GLY A 213 8.74 2.34 20.14
N ALA A 214 7.55 1.78 19.98
CA ALA A 214 7.33 0.33 20.15
C ALA A 214 7.11 -0.40 18.83
N THR A 215 6.02 -0.11 18.11
CA THR A 215 5.51 -0.98 17.03
C THR A 215 6.51 -1.12 15.88
N VAL A 216 7.01 -0.01 15.31
CA VAL A 216 7.92 -0.07 14.14
C VAL A 216 9.26 -0.74 14.50
N LYS A 217 9.80 -0.49 15.70
CA LYS A 217 11.02 -1.18 16.16
C LYS A 217 10.80 -2.67 16.34
N ALA A 218 9.63 -3.08 16.86
CA ALA A 218 9.28 -4.48 17.03
C ALA A 218 9.12 -5.18 15.66
N ILE A 219 8.50 -4.52 14.68
CA ILE A 219 8.45 -5.00 13.30
C ILE A 219 9.86 -5.22 12.77
N GLY A 220 10.76 -4.24 12.91
CA GLY A 220 12.15 -4.37 12.46
C GLY A 220 12.90 -5.55 13.11
N ARG A 221 12.64 -5.84 14.39
CA ARG A 221 13.21 -7.01 15.09
C ARG A 221 12.63 -8.32 14.54
N ALA A 222 11.31 -8.41 14.41
CA ALA A 222 10.61 -9.60 13.91
C ALA A 222 11.03 -9.94 12.47
N LEU A 223 11.22 -8.93 11.63
CA LEU A 223 11.71 -9.15 10.27
C LEU A 223 13.13 -9.72 10.28
N LYS A 224 14.02 -9.20 11.13
CA LYS A 224 15.41 -9.69 11.24
C LYS A 224 15.50 -11.11 11.79
N SER A 225 14.74 -11.45 12.84
CA SER A 225 14.71 -12.80 13.41
C SER A 225 14.21 -13.84 12.42
N LEU A 226 13.25 -13.46 11.57
CA LEU A 226 12.67 -14.32 10.55
C LEU A 226 13.43 -14.32 9.21
N GLY A 227 14.54 -13.57 9.10
CA GLY A 227 15.29 -13.45 7.84
C GLY A 227 14.52 -12.74 6.72
N LEU A 228 13.51 -11.95 7.07
CA LEU A 228 12.67 -11.20 6.15
C LEU A 228 13.19 -9.76 5.97
N HIS A 229 12.85 -9.16 4.84
CA HIS A 229 13.14 -7.75 4.54
C HIS A 229 11.89 -7.02 4.05
N VAL A 230 11.89 -5.70 4.20
CA VAL A 230 10.83 -4.84 3.67
C VAL A 230 11.00 -4.76 2.15
N GLY A 231 10.04 -5.26 1.39
CA GLY A 231 9.99 -5.08 -0.07
C GLY A 231 9.41 -3.71 -0.44
N ALA A 232 8.35 -3.30 0.24
CA ALA A 232 7.72 -1.99 0.05
C ALA A 232 7.33 -1.35 1.39
N TYR A 233 7.68 -0.08 1.55
CA TYR A 233 7.24 0.76 2.67
C TYR A 233 6.32 1.87 2.15
N TYR A 234 5.12 1.97 2.70
CA TYR A 234 4.10 2.94 2.28
C TYR A 234 3.60 3.76 3.49
N PRO A 235 4.16 4.96 3.73
CA PRO A 235 3.67 5.89 4.76
C PRO A 235 2.56 6.84 4.29
N SER A 236 2.01 6.66 3.08
CA SER A 236 1.10 7.63 2.45
C SER A 236 1.68 9.05 2.50
N ASN A 237 0.93 10.02 3.02
CA ASN A 237 1.37 11.39 3.26
C ASN A 237 1.71 11.69 4.72
N ALA A 238 1.81 10.67 5.59
CA ALA A 238 1.97 10.85 7.03
C ALA A 238 3.19 11.72 7.38
N GLU A 239 4.29 11.55 6.64
CA GLU A 239 5.55 12.28 6.80
C GLU A 239 5.45 13.80 6.56
N GLN A 240 4.29 14.32 6.10
CA GLN A 240 4.06 15.77 5.99
C GLN A 240 3.65 16.41 7.33
N TYR A 241 3.26 15.59 8.32
CA TYR A 241 2.72 16.05 9.60
C TYR A 241 3.75 16.03 10.74
N PHE A 242 4.97 15.56 10.48
CA PHE A 242 6.04 15.54 11.47
C PHE A 242 7.42 15.71 10.82
N ASP A 243 8.38 16.18 11.61
CA ASP A 243 9.78 16.21 11.21
C ASP A 243 10.44 14.83 11.36
N PHE A 244 11.57 14.65 10.70
CA PHE A 244 12.45 13.49 10.87
C PHE A 244 13.17 13.57 12.23
N THR A 245 12.42 13.32 13.30
CA THR A 245 12.89 13.24 14.69
C THR A 245 13.89 12.09 14.88
N PRO A 246 14.70 12.10 15.95
CA PRO A 246 15.57 10.96 16.27
C PRO A 246 14.82 9.64 16.37
N GLN A 247 13.60 9.66 16.93
CA GLN A 247 12.79 8.47 17.10
C GLN A 247 12.26 7.94 15.76
N TYR A 248 11.73 8.81 14.89
CA TYR A 248 11.32 8.41 13.52
C TYR A 248 12.50 7.82 12.73
N ARG A 249 13.69 8.46 12.80
CA ARG A 249 14.90 7.92 12.16
C ARG A 249 15.23 6.53 12.70
N ALA A 250 15.28 6.38 14.03
CA ALA A 250 15.57 5.10 14.66
C ALA A 250 14.59 4.00 14.23
N ASN A 251 13.30 4.33 14.06
CA ASN A 251 12.28 3.41 13.58
C ASN A 251 12.59 2.91 12.16
N ILE A 252 12.79 3.82 11.21
CA ILE A 252 13.01 3.43 9.81
C ILE A 252 14.38 2.78 9.59
N LEU A 253 15.42 3.23 10.29
CA LEU A 253 16.76 2.63 10.24
C LEU A 253 16.78 1.23 10.88
N ALA A 254 15.81 0.90 11.74
CA ALA A 254 15.70 -0.44 12.31
C ALA A 254 15.10 -1.47 11.33
N LEU A 255 14.39 -1.02 10.29
CA LEU A 255 13.77 -1.90 9.30
C LEU A 255 14.85 -2.52 8.39
N PRO A 256 14.86 -3.86 8.21
CA PRO A 256 15.75 -4.49 7.24
C PRO A 256 15.28 -4.16 5.82
N MET A 257 16.05 -3.32 5.13
CA MET A 257 15.86 -2.98 3.71
C MET A 257 17.08 -3.47 2.90
N ASN A 258 16.86 -3.75 1.63
CA ASN A 258 17.89 -4.14 0.66
C ASN A 258 17.71 -3.35 -0.65
N ASP A 259 18.46 -3.74 -1.68
CA ASP A 259 18.43 -3.16 -3.03
C ASP A 259 17.06 -3.29 -3.74
N ARG A 260 16.27 -4.30 -3.37
CA ARG A 260 14.89 -4.49 -3.84
C ARG A 260 13.86 -3.68 -3.06
N SER A 261 14.20 -3.13 -1.89
CA SER A 261 13.28 -2.32 -1.10
C SER A 261 12.92 -1.02 -1.80
N VAL A 262 11.64 -0.63 -1.71
CA VAL A 262 11.15 0.66 -2.22
C VAL A 262 10.30 1.37 -1.17
N VAL A 263 10.37 2.69 -1.16
CA VAL A 263 9.45 3.56 -0.44
C VAL A 263 8.56 4.27 -1.43
N ILE A 264 7.25 4.15 -1.24
CA ILE A 264 6.22 4.81 -2.04
C ILE A 264 5.40 5.73 -1.14
N ARG A 265 5.29 7.01 -1.49
CA ARG A 265 4.68 8.01 -0.60
C ARG A 265 4.04 9.15 -1.38
N THR A 266 3.16 9.88 -0.73
CA THR A 266 2.49 11.06 -1.29
C THR A 266 2.75 12.30 -0.44
N LEU A 267 2.58 13.49 -1.02
CA LEU A 267 2.68 14.76 -0.30
C LEU A 267 1.61 15.74 -0.81
N GLY A 268 0.86 16.37 0.10
CA GLY A 268 -0.23 17.30 -0.23
C GLY A 268 0.21 18.66 -0.79
N TRP A 269 1.52 18.88 -0.93
CA TRP A 269 2.12 20.17 -1.26
C TRP A 269 2.31 20.41 -2.76
N GLY A 270 1.42 19.88 -3.60
CA GLY A 270 1.61 19.94 -5.04
C GLY A 270 1.62 21.35 -5.67
N LYS A 271 1.39 22.42 -4.89
CA LYS A 271 1.70 23.80 -5.32
C LYS A 271 3.20 24.03 -5.57
N ILE A 272 4.08 23.26 -4.94
CA ILE A 272 5.54 23.42 -5.08
C ILE A 272 6.08 22.46 -6.13
N TYR A 273 5.60 21.21 -6.16
CA TYR A 273 6.19 20.15 -6.97
C TYR A 273 5.24 19.59 -8.06
N GLY A 274 4.08 20.22 -8.28
CA GLY A 274 3.01 19.70 -9.14
C GLY A 274 2.18 18.62 -8.44
N ARG A 275 1.00 18.33 -9.00
CA ARG A 275 0.11 17.25 -8.55
C ARG A 275 -0.16 16.29 -9.70
N ALA A 276 -0.17 14.99 -9.40
CA ALA A 276 -0.55 13.98 -10.38
C ALA A 276 -2.06 13.69 -10.35
N ASP A 277 -2.72 14.05 -9.24
CA ASP A 277 -4.17 14.06 -9.11
C ASP A 277 -4.66 15.41 -8.55
N ALA A 278 -5.87 15.46 -8.00
CA ALA A 278 -6.42 16.69 -7.42
C ALA A 278 -5.61 17.24 -6.22
N THR A 279 -4.88 16.39 -5.50
CA THR A 279 -4.33 16.69 -4.17
C THR A 279 -2.82 16.50 -4.08
N TYR A 280 -2.31 15.38 -4.60
CA TYR A 280 -1.04 14.82 -4.19
C TYR A 280 0.04 14.85 -5.27
N HIS A 281 1.26 15.03 -4.79
CA HIS A 281 2.47 14.65 -5.47
C HIS A 281 2.87 13.24 -5.03
N TYR A 282 3.26 12.38 -5.97
CA TYR A 282 3.63 10.98 -5.74
C TYR A 282 5.14 10.82 -5.84
N ASN A 283 5.73 10.03 -4.95
CA ASN A 283 7.18 9.85 -4.89
C ASN A 283 7.57 8.40 -4.70
N VAL A 284 8.60 7.98 -5.43
CA VAL A 284 9.25 6.67 -5.29
C VAL A 284 10.71 6.86 -4.92
N GLN A 285 11.21 6.10 -3.95
CA GLN A 285 12.59 6.15 -3.50
C GLN A 285 13.11 4.75 -3.16
N PRO A 286 14.31 4.35 -3.58
CA PRO A 286 14.92 3.10 -3.12
C PRO A 286 15.04 3.08 -1.59
N GLY A 287 14.78 1.94 -0.95
CA GLY A 287 14.73 1.82 0.51
C GLY A 287 16.05 2.20 1.18
N LEU A 288 17.16 1.64 0.70
CA LEU A 288 18.50 1.99 1.19
C LEU A 288 18.84 3.46 0.95
N ASN A 289 18.38 4.05 -0.16
CA ASN A 289 18.54 5.48 -0.40
C ASN A 289 17.78 6.29 0.67
N PHE A 290 16.55 5.92 0.99
CA PHE A 290 15.79 6.59 2.05
C PHE A 290 16.48 6.51 3.41
N GLN A 291 17.02 5.34 3.78
CA GLN A 291 17.79 5.18 5.01
C GLN A 291 19.01 6.12 5.05
N ARG A 292 19.75 6.28 3.96
CA ARG A 292 20.84 7.29 3.87
C ARG A 292 20.36 8.72 4.10
N PHE A 293 19.21 9.11 3.53
CA PHE A 293 18.60 10.43 3.80
C PHE A 293 18.23 10.61 5.28
N LEU A 294 17.82 9.55 5.96
CA LEU A 294 17.51 9.56 7.38
C LEU A 294 18.75 9.52 8.28
N GLU A 295 19.91 9.06 7.79
CA GLU A 295 21.19 9.21 8.49
C GLU A 295 21.70 10.66 8.40
N ALA A 296 21.45 11.33 7.27
CA ALA A 296 21.82 12.73 7.07
C ALA A 296 20.99 13.67 7.96
N ARG A 297 21.46 13.95 9.19
CA ARG A 297 20.79 14.77 10.22
C ARG A 297 20.38 16.18 9.76
N ARG A 298 20.98 16.70 8.69
CA ARG A 298 20.60 17.99 8.08
C ARG A 298 19.29 17.95 7.29
N ILE A 299 18.86 16.78 6.82
CA ILE A 299 17.58 16.59 6.15
C ILE A 299 16.51 16.49 7.23
N LYS A 300 15.64 17.49 7.35
CA LYS A 300 14.76 17.65 8.53
C LYS A 300 13.34 17.10 8.34
N SER A 301 12.88 16.96 7.10
CA SER A 301 11.51 16.51 6.81
C SER A 301 11.43 15.94 5.38
N ALA A 302 10.35 15.22 5.07
CA ALA A 302 10.07 14.72 3.71
C ALA A 302 10.03 15.87 2.69
N GLY A 303 9.50 17.00 3.14
CA GLY A 303 9.52 18.27 2.41
C GLY A 303 10.88 18.79 2.02
N HIS A 304 11.80 18.79 2.99
CA HIS A 304 13.19 19.17 2.75
C HIS A 304 13.87 18.16 1.82
N MET A 305 13.61 16.86 2.02
CA MET A 305 14.16 15.77 1.20
C MET A 305 13.79 15.91 -0.28
N LEU A 306 12.57 16.37 -0.63
CA LEU A 306 12.16 16.60 -2.03
C LEU A 306 13.03 17.59 -2.83
N LYS A 307 13.90 18.37 -2.17
CA LYS A 307 14.90 19.16 -2.89
C LYS A 307 15.91 18.27 -3.63
N TRP A 308 16.06 16.99 -3.27
CA TRP A 308 16.93 16.02 -3.93
C TRP A 308 16.22 15.10 -4.91
N ARG A 309 14.92 15.30 -5.16
CA ARG A 309 14.17 14.48 -6.11
C ARG A 309 14.80 14.53 -7.50
N THR A 310 14.68 13.44 -8.24
CA THR A 310 14.90 13.37 -9.68
C THR A 310 13.63 13.84 -10.39
N PRO A 311 13.66 14.94 -11.16
CA PRO A 311 12.50 15.39 -11.91
C PRO A 311 12.01 14.31 -12.87
N SER A 312 10.70 14.05 -12.87
CA SER A 312 10.08 13.16 -13.86
C SER A 312 9.32 13.99 -14.91
N PRO A 313 9.21 13.50 -16.15
CA PRO A 313 8.38 14.13 -17.18
C PRO A 313 6.88 14.10 -16.82
N LYS A 314 6.45 13.16 -15.97
CA LYS A 314 5.09 13.13 -15.42
C LYS A 314 4.97 14.18 -14.31
N VAL A 315 4.12 15.18 -14.54
CA VAL A 315 3.80 16.22 -13.55
C VAL A 315 3.24 15.58 -12.28
N GLY A 316 3.74 16.04 -11.13
CA GLY A 316 3.27 15.55 -9.84
C GLY A 316 3.79 14.17 -9.45
N PHE A 317 4.78 13.66 -10.16
CA PHE A 317 5.47 12.41 -9.85
C PHE A 317 6.98 12.66 -9.81
N SER A 318 7.66 12.06 -8.84
CA SER A 318 9.12 12.12 -8.73
C SER A 318 9.72 10.80 -8.28
N THR A 319 10.97 10.56 -8.70
CA THR A 319 11.81 9.48 -8.19
C THR A 319 12.99 10.07 -7.40
N PHE A 320 13.81 9.22 -6.77
CA PHE A 320 15.01 9.61 -6.05
C PHE A 320 16.19 8.76 -6.50
N GLU A 321 17.07 9.35 -7.32
CA GLU A 321 18.35 8.73 -7.70
C GLU A 321 19.54 9.36 -6.96
N LYS A 322 19.38 10.61 -6.52
CA LYS A 322 20.41 11.33 -5.76
C LYS A 322 20.55 10.79 -4.35
N SER A 323 21.76 10.88 -3.83
CA SER A 323 22.09 10.70 -2.42
C SER A 323 21.98 12.03 -1.66
N PRO A 324 21.88 12.05 -0.32
CA PRO A 324 21.84 13.29 0.40
C PRO A 324 23.05 14.17 0.07
N GLU A 325 24.25 13.62 -0.03
CA GLU A 325 25.53 14.32 -0.29
C GLU A 325 25.53 15.13 -1.60
N ASP A 326 24.68 14.77 -2.56
CA ASP A 326 24.60 15.44 -3.86
C ASP A 326 24.08 16.88 -3.74
N ARG A 327 24.31 17.66 -4.80
CA ARG A 327 23.70 18.98 -4.92
C ARG A 327 22.17 18.86 -5.06
N PRO A 328 21.39 19.63 -4.29
CA PRO A 328 19.94 19.65 -4.44
C PRO A 328 19.55 19.99 -5.88
N THR A 329 18.47 19.37 -6.36
CA THR A 329 17.83 19.74 -7.61
C THR A 329 17.28 21.16 -7.50
N PRO A 330 17.60 22.06 -8.45
CA PRO A 330 17.05 23.41 -8.47
C PRO A 330 15.52 23.38 -8.35
N GLY A 331 14.97 24.28 -7.55
CA GLY A 331 13.52 24.41 -7.41
C GLY A 331 12.88 24.73 -8.76
N PRO A 332 11.60 24.35 -8.98
CA PRO A 332 10.88 24.78 -10.18
C PRO A 332 10.87 26.31 -10.23
N LYS A 333 11.18 26.90 -11.40
CA LYS A 333 11.19 28.36 -11.59
C LYS A 333 9.84 28.91 -11.12
N ARG A 334 9.85 29.72 -10.06
CA ARG A 334 8.65 30.48 -9.69
C ARG A 334 8.34 31.42 -10.85
N GLY A 335 7.18 31.27 -11.47
CA GLY A 335 6.66 32.28 -12.41
C GLY A 335 6.65 33.66 -11.74
N PRO A 336 6.67 34.75 -12.53
CA PRO A 336 6.75 36.10 -11.99
C PRO A 336 5.66 36.29 -10.93
N ARG A 337 6.06 36.75 -9.73
CA ARG A 337 5.12 37.20 -8.69
C ARG A 337 4.23 38.25 -9.36
N LYS A 338 2.94 37.97 -9.54
CA LYS A 338 1.97 39.03 -9.83
C LYS A 338 2.10 40.04 -8.68
N SER A 339 2.64 41.21 -8.97
CA SER A 339 2.64 42.32 -8.02
C SER A 339 1.18 42.55 -7.65
N LYS A 340 0.90 42.62 -6.34
CA LYS A 340 -0.36 43.21 -5.89
C LYS A 340 -0.32 44.64 -6.41
N LYS A 341 -1.07 44.94 -7.47
CA LYS A 341 -1.40 46.33 -7.81
C LYS A 341 -2.13 46.86 -6.58
N SER A 342 -1.53 47.83 -5.93
CA SER A 342 -2.23 48.74 -5.02
C SER A 342 -3.45 49.27 -5.75
N GLN A 343 -4.64 49.01 -5.21
CA GLN A 343 -5.80 49.83 -5.56
C GLN A 343 -5.49 51.25 -5.06
N PRO A 344 -5.56 52.28 -5.92
CA PRO A 344 -5.60 53.65 -5.42
C PRO A 344 -6.97 53.88 -4.76
N ASP A 345 -6.94 54.66 -3.68
CA ASP A 345 -8.07 55.03 -2.82
C ASP A 345 -9.23 55.70 -3.57
#